data_AF-A0A1V5IHY5-F1
#
_entry.id   AF-A0A1V5IHY5-F1
#
_cell.length_a   1.000
_cell.length_b   1.000
_cell.length_c   1.000
_cell.angle_alpha   90.00
_cell.angle_beta   90.00
_cell.angle_gamma   90.00
#
_symmetry.space_group_name_H-M   'P 1'
#
loop_
_entity.id
_entity.type
_entity.pdbx_description
1 polymer ?
#
loop_
_entity_poly.entity_id
_entity_poly.type
_entity_poly.pdbx_seq_one_letter_code
_entity_poly.pdbx_strand_id
1 'polypeptide(L)'
;MARRRKEADACPELRISERPGTSPQGGEEDELPGNPYEIRYPGIVALADEKGTVIELIEFFDCIGGAMWSRHHYVGSPLVRSARSVGASVRYLLRPGTAYLDLQGSSFPAGICGAEIGDNEIAISYIGLGGGGVGASAGRSYAGGVIRHQTDPSGGGRKAGATIWLPRMQRVLIGVDDTDTPDQGASWTLAHNIARAVEDETARYLSHTIVQLFPVPYRTKNCVSIVCEFASANPGRLVARFHHLLRKYTLSDETGMAAFTGFDPSPLLPFAWMVKKGEVRRDLLPEIEGGHLELIMEGRGIIGAVAAIPFYTRFEEALSLWTGQS
;
A
#
# COMPACT_ATOMS: atom_id res chain seq x y z
N MET A 1 -27.66 -34.25 -70.58
CA MET A 1 -29.02 -33.67 -70.53
C MET A 1 -29.13 -32.73 -69.34
N ALA A 2 -29.62 -31.51 -69.58
CA ALA A 2 -30.15 -30.50 -68.65
C ALA A 2 -29.40 -30.27 -67.30
N ARG A 3 -28.58 -29.22 -67.14
CA ARG A 3 -28.97 -27.85 -66.71
C ARG A 3 -30.06 -27.82 -65.61
N ARG A 4 -29.68 -27.40 -64.40
CA ARG A 4 -30.31 -26.27 -63.67
C ARG A 4 -29.32 -25.68 -62.65
N ARG A 5 -29.36 -24.35 -62.56
CA ARG A 5 -28.56 -23.41 -61.75
C ARG A 5 -29.47 -22.79 -60.70
N LYS A 6 -28.84 -22.22 -59.65
CA LYS A 6 -29.37 -21.33 -58.58
C LYS A 6 -30.12 -22.09 -57.48
N GLU A 7 -29.95 -21.78 -56.19
CA GLU A 7 -29.94 -20.48 -55.53
C GLU A 7 -28.86 -20.32 -54.43
N ALA A 8 -28.51 -19.06 -54.20
CA ALA A 8 -27.82 -18.58 -53.01
C ALA A 8 -28.88 -18.15 -52.01
N ASP A 9 -28.75 -18.56 -50.75
CA ASP A 9 -29.46 -18.01 -49.59
C ASP A 9 -28.52 -18.18 -48.38
N ALA A 10 -27.96 -17.07 -47.88
CA ALA A 10 -28.52 -16.23 -46.82
C ALA A 10 -28.04 -16.71 -45.43
N CYS A 11 -27.16 -15.89 -44.85
CA CYS A 11 -26.64 -16.00 -43.50
C CYS A 11 -27.82 -15.90 -42.50
N PRO A 12 -28.00 -16.84 -41.55
CA PRO A 12 -29.04 -16.67 -40.54
C PRO A 12 -28.64 -15.59 -39.54
N GLU A 13 -29.59 -14.68 -39.31
CA GLU A 13 -29.52 -13.53 -38.42
C GLU A 13 -29.08 -13.91 -36.99
N LEU A 14 -28.16 -13.09 -36.46
CA LEU A 14 -27.88 -12.95 -35.03
C LEU A 14 -29.17 -12.54 -34.31
N ARG A 15 -29.86 -13.51 -33.69
CA ARG A 15 -30.85 -13.21 -32.66
C ARG A 15 -30.13 -12.69 -31.42
N ILE A 16 -30.34 -11.41 -31.15
CA ILE A 16 -30.08 -10.79 -29.85
C ILE A 16 -30.97 -11.52 -28.84
N SER A 17 -30.40 -12.41 -28.02
CA SER A 17 -31.17 -13.07 -26.96
C SER A 17 -31.46 -12.10 -25.84
N GLU A 18 -32.74 -12.03 -25.51
CA GLU A 18 -33.33 -11.24 -24.44
C GLU A 18 -32.76 -11.61 -23.05
N ARG A 19 -33.01 -10.69 -22.11
CA ARG A 19 -32.57 -10.68 -20.71
C ARG A 19 -32.75 -12.05 -20.03
N PRO A 20 -31.86 -12.44 -19.08
CA PRO A 20 -32.09 -13.65 -18.31
C PRO A 20 -33.35 -13.48 -17.46
N GLY A 21 -34.36 -14.29 -17.77
CA GLY A 21 -35.51 -14.50 -16.93
C GLY A 21 -35.07 -15.12 -15.61
N THR A 22 -35.62 -14.58 -14.54
CA THR A 22 -35.70 -15.19 -13.21
C THR A 22 -36.16 -16.65 -13.33
N SER A 23 -35.31 -17.57 -12.87
CA SER A 23 -35.66 -18.96 -12.62
C SER A 23 -35.81 -19.18 -11.10
N PRO A 24 -36.62 -20.15 -10.66
CA PRO A 24 -37.26 -20.17 -9.35
C PRO A 24 -36.37 -20.71 -8.22
N GLN A 25 -36.72 -20.32 -7.00
CA GLN A 25 -36.11 -20.65 -5.71
C GLN A 25 -35.96 -22.15 -5.44
N GLY A 26 -34.87 -22.53 -4.76
CA GLY A 26 -34.80 -23.73 -3.91
C GLY A 26 -33.47 -24.49 -3.92
N GLY A 27 -32.48 -24.04 -3.13
CA GLY A 27 -31.26 -24.81 -2.80
C GLY A 27 -30.01 -23.93 -2.61
N GLU A 28 -29.32 -24.10 -1.48
CA GLU A 28 -28.00 -23.54 -1.08
C GLU A 28 -27.96 -22.08 -0.59
N GLU A 29 -28.60 -21.78 0.54
CA GLU A 29 -28.30 -20.57 1.34
C GLU A 29 -27.25 -20.81 2.46
N ASP A 30 -26.81 -22.05 2.68
CA ASP A 30 -25.92 -22.46 3.78
C ASP A 30 -24.50 -22.89 3.35
N GLU A 31 -24.08 -22.63 2.11
CA GLU A 31 -22.74 -23.00 1.64
C GLU A 31 -21.75 -21.82 1.69
N LEU A 32 -20.56 -22.07 2.26
CA LEU A 32 -19.47 -21.10 2.21
C LEU A 32 -18.93 -21.01 0.77
N PRO A 33 -18.73 -19.80 0.22
CA PRO A 33 -18.20 -19.64 -1.12
C PRO A 33 -16.73 -20.11 -1.16
N GLY A 34 -16.41 -21.03 -2.07
CA GLY A 34 -15.04 -21.52 -2.29
C GLY A 34 -14.58 -22.56 -1.27
N ASN A 35 -13.27 -22.74 -1.14
CA ASN A 35 -12.69 -23.67 -0.15
C ASN A 35 -12.77 -23.05 1.25
N PRO A 36 -13.53 -23.63 2.21
CA PRO A 36 -13.76 -23.02 3.54
C PRO A 36 -12.51 -22.98 4.42
N TYR A 37 -11.41 -23.63 4.01
CA TYR A 37 -10.14 -23.66 4.73
C TYR A 37 -9.09 -22.72 4.16
N GLU A 38 -9.41 -21.97 3.10
CA GLU A 38 -8.50 -21.03 2.46
C GLU A 38 -9.04 -19.60 2.59
N ILE A 39 -8.13 -18.67 2.85
CA ILE A 39 -8.43 -17.23 2.84
C ILE A 39 -7.49 -16.55 1.86
N ARG A 40 -8.04 -15.75 0.96
CA ARG A 40 -7.24 -14.94 0.04
C ARG A 40 -6.92 -13.59 0.68
N TYR A 41 -5.64 -13.21 0.70
CA TYR A 41 -5.27 -11.89 1.19
C TYR A 41 -5.72 -10.80 0.19
N PRO A 42 -6.31 -9.68 0.65
CA PRO A 42 -6.70 -8.56 -0.20
C PRO A 42 -5.60 -8.08 -1.14
N GLY A 43 -4.37 -8.02 -0.63
CA GLY A 43 -3.22 -7.68 -1.44
C GLY A 43 -1.90 -7.83 -0.71
N ILE A 44 -0.85 -7.91 -1.51
CA ILE A 44 0.55 -7.91 -1.06
C ILE A 44 1.31 -6.93 -1.93
N VAL A 45 2.13 -6.10 -1.31
CA VAL A 45 2.96 -5.09 -1.96
C VAL A 45 4.40 -5.24 -1.46
N ALA A 46 5.38 -5.14 -2.35
CA ALA A 46 6.79 -5.14 -1.98
C ALA A 46 7.47 -3.86 -2.46
N LEU A 47 8.17 -3.21 -1.53
CA LEU A 47 9.02 -2.06 -1.75
C LEU A 47 10.47 -2.49 -1.62
N ALA A 48 11.36 -1.96 -2.44
CA ALA A 48 12.81 -2.12 -2.27
C ALA A 48 13.50 -0.75 -2.22
N ASP A 49 14.61 -0.66 -1.51
CA ASP A 49 15.51 0.48 -1.67
C ASP A 49 16.24 0.42 -3.03
N GLU A 50 16.83 1.55 -3.41
CA GLU A 50 17.54 1.69 -4.69
C GLU A 50 18.75 0.77 -4.78
N LYS A 51 19.42 0.54 -3.64
CA LYS A 51 20.61 -0.31 -3.55
C LYS A 51 20.27 -1.81 -3.48
N GLY A 52 18.99 -2.18 -3.38
CA GLY A 52 18.57 -3.58 -3.29
C GLY A 52 19.06 -4.29 -2.03
N THR A 53 19.17 -3.57 -0.92
CA THR A 53 19.65 -4.07 0.37
C THR A 53 18.56 -4.35 1.39
N VAL A 54 17.35 -3.83 1.15
CA VAL A 54 16.20 -3.98 2.04
C VAL A 54 14.89 -4.05 1.24
N ILE A 55 13.97 -4.89 1.73
CA ILE A 55 12.60 -4.97 1.23
C ILE A 55 11.65 -4.59 2.36
N GLU A 56 10.65 -3.73 2.12
CA GLU A 56 9.46 -3.70 2.97
C GLU A 56 8.34 -4.46 2.27
N LEU A 57 7.92 -5.58 2.87
CA LEU A 57 6.81 -6.39 2.43
C LEU A 57 5.57 -6.00 3.23
N ILE A 58 4.50 -5.63 2.54
CA ILE A 58 3.25 -5.15 3.12
C ILE A 58 2.15 -6.12 2.73
N GLU A 59 1.62 -6.85 3.70
CA GLU A 59 0.54 -7.80 3.51
C GLU A 59 -0.73 -7.24 4.13
N PHE A 60 -1.81 -7.16 3.35
CA PHE A 60 -3.13 -6.74 3.82
C PHE A 60 -3.96 -7.95 4.22
N PHE A 61 -4.78 -7.81 5.27
CA PHE A 61 -5.57 -8.91 5.83
C PHE A 61 -7.02 -8.50 6.08
N ASP A 62 -7.95 -9.36 5.70
CA ASP A 62 -9.35 -9.28 6.17
C ASP A 62 -9.58 -10.06 7.47
N CYS A 63 -8.66 -10.96 7.82
CA CYS A 63 -8.68 -11.73 9.07
C CYS A 63 -7.61 -11.19 10.04
N ILE A 64 -8.01 -10.36 11.00
CA ILE A 64 -7.10 -9.77 12.00
C ILE A 64 -6.40 -10.85 12.83
N GLY A 65 -7.10 -11.93 13.19
CA GLY A 65 -6.50 -13.07 13.92
C GLY A 65 -5.35 -13.70 13.13
N GLY A 66 -5.55 -13.93 11.83
CA GLY A 66 -4.52 -14.42 10.92
C GLY A 66 -3.35 -13.44 10.78
N ALA A 67 -3.63 -12.14 10.71
CA ALA A 67 -2.60 -11.09 10.66
C ALA A 67 -1.69 -11.11 11.90
N MET A 68 -2.30 -11.14 13.10
CA MET A 68 -1.55 -11.16 14.36
C MET A 68 -0.75 -12.45 14.54
N TRP A 69 -1.34 -13.59 14.14
CA TRP A 69 -0.64 -14.87 14.15
C TRP A 69 0.55 -14.88 13.18
N SER A 70 0.36 -14.37 11.95
CA SER A 70 1.42 -14.26 10.94
C SER A 70 2.54 -13.34 11.43
N ARG A 71 2.20 -12.18 11.99
CA ARG A 71 3.20 -11.26 12.57
C ARG A 71 4.01 -11.93 13.69
N HIS A 72 3.34 -12.63 14.61
CA HIS A 72 3.98 -13.26 15.76
C HIS A 72 4.98 -14.35 15.36
N HIS A 73 4.64 -15.20 14.39
CA HIS A 73 5.51 -16.30 14.01
C HIS A 73 6.54 -15.91 12.95
N TYR A 74 6.14 -15.15 11.92
CA TYR A 74 7.02 -14.92 10.76
C TYR A 74 8.21 -14.03 11.13
N VAL A 75 8.11 -13.20 12.17
CA VAL A 75 9.24 -12.41 12.71
C VAL A 75 10.40 -13.29 13.20
N GLY A 76 10.16 -14.57 13.50
CA GLY A 76 11.22 -15.54 13.84
C GLY A 76 12.08 -15.96 12.65
N SER A 77 11.71 -15.59 11.42
CA SER A 77 12.48 -15.94 10.22
C SER A 77 13.79 -15.12 10.18
N PRO A 78 14.96 -15.73 9.88
CA PRO A 78 16.24 -15.01 9.87
C PRO A 78 16.32 -13.84 8.89
N LEU A 79 15.49 -13.84 7.84
CA LEU A 79 15.40 -12.77 6.85
C LEU A 79 14.63 -11.55 7.36
N VAL A 80 13.77 -11.70 8.37
CA VAL A 80 12.94 -10.63 8.92
C VAL A 80 13.73 -9.84 9.96
N ARG A 81 14.01 -8.56 9.67
CA ARG A 81 14.64 -7.63 10.60
C ARG A 81 13.64 -7.10 11.63
N SER A 82 12.41 -6.83 11.20
CA SER A 82 11.34 -6.35 12.07
C SER A 82 9.97 -6.58 11.44
N ALA A 83 8.94 -6.60 12.27
CA ALA A 83 7.55 -6.71 11.82
C ALA A 83 6.63 -5.81 12.66
N ARG A 84 5.79 -5.00 12.01
CA ARG A 84 4.81 -4.13 12.68
C ARG A 84 3.44 -4.23 12.02
N SER A 85 2.40 -4.05 12.82
CA SER A 85 1.03 -3.91 12.30
C SER A 85 0.74 -2.44 12.02
N VAL A 86 0.14 -2.14 10.88
CA VAL A 86 -0.29 -0.79 10.48
C VAL A 86 -1.70 -0.92 9.91
N GLY A 87 -2.70 -0.51 10.70
CA GLY A 87 -4.11 -0.73 10.35
C GLY A 87 -4.40 -2.21 10.09
N ALA A 88 -4.96 -2.51 8.92
CA ALA A 88 -5.26 -3.87 8.46
C ALA A 88 -4.06 -4.58 7.78
N SER A 89 -2.85 -4.02 7.86
CA SER A 89 -1.65 -4.59 7.26
C SER A 89 -0.62 -5.07 8.28
N VAL A 90 0.16 -6.09 7.91
CA VAL A 90 1.43 -6.42 8.56
C VAL A 90 2.56 -6.05 7.61
N ARG A 91 3.55 -5.33 8.13
CA ARG A 91 4.71 -4.87 7.38
C ARG A 91 5.96 -5.52 7.92
N TYR A 92 6.66 -6.24 7.05
CA TYR A 92 7.91 -6.91 7.36
C TYR A 92 9.06 -6.17 6.69
N LEU A 93 10.09 -5.85 7.46
CA LEU A 93 11.36 -5.36 6.93
C LEU A 93 12.28 -6.56 6.71
N LEU A 94 12.61 -6.87 5.45
CA LEU A 94 13.36 -8.07 5.09
C LEU A 94 14.77 -7.71 4.63
N ARG A 95 15.71 -8.61 4.90
CA ARG A 95 17.00 -8.66 4.20
C ARG A 95 16.88 -9.63 3.01
N PRO A 96 17.37 -9.25 1.81
CA PRO A 96 17.45 -10.17 0.70
C PRO A 96 18.31 -11.40 1.01
N GLY A 97 17.92 -12.56 0.50
CA GLY A 97 18.60 -13.83 0.67
C GLY A 97 17.64 -15.00 0.90
N THR A 98 18.22 -16.15 1.23
CA THR A 98 17.51 -17.40 1.51
C THR A 98 17.89 -17.94 2.88
N ALA A 99 16.96 -18.56 3.59
CA ALA A 99 17.20 -19.17 4.88
C ALA A 99 16.48 -20.52 4.99
N TYR A 100 17.18 -21.51 5.56
CA TYR A 100 16.53 -22.73 6.02
C TYR A 100 15.74 -22.45 7.30
N LEU A 101 14.48 -22.90 7.34
CA LEU A 101 13.63 -22.77 8.52
C LEU A 101 13.41 -24.16 9.14
N ASP A 102 13.91 -24.34 10.37
CA ASP A 102 13.61 -25.52 11.18
C ASP A 102 12.22 -25.37 11.82
N LEU A 103 11.19 -25.67 11.04
CA LEU A 103 9.80 -25.44 11.46
C LEU A 103 9.41 -26.39 12.59
N GLN A 104 8.77 -25.82 13.62
CA GLN A 104 8.29 -26.54 14.79
C GLN A 104 6.82 -26.21 15.01
N GLY A 105 6.00 -27.25 15.19
CA GLY A 105 4.58 -27.06 15.51
C GLY A 105 4.41 -26.15 16.73
N SER A 106 3.42 -25.26 16.68
CA SER A 106 3.07 -24.29 17.72
C SER A 106 4.10 -23.18 18.00
N SER A 107 5.40 -23.45 18.05
CA SER A 107 6.42 -22.45 18.40
C SER A 107 6.96 -21.67 17.19
N PHE A 108 7.23 -22.36 16.08
CA PHE A 108 7.67 -21.75 14.82
C PHE A 108 7.10 -22.49 13.60
N PRO A 109 5.77 -22.46 13.42
CA PRO A 109 5.10 -23.31 12.45
C PRO A 109 5.17 -22.78 11.01
N ALA A 110 5.55 -21.51 10.79
CA ALA A 110 5.67 -20.92 9.45
C ALA A 110 6.55 -19.67 9.46
N GLY A 111 7.12 -19.33 8.29
CA GLY A 111 7.96 -18.16 8.12
C GLY A 111 8.34 -17.85 6.67
N ILE A 112 9.18 -16.84 6.50
CA ILE A 112 9.73 -16.36 5.23
C ILE A 112 11.12 -16.98 5.04
N CYS A 113 11.27 -17.84 4.03
CA CYS A 113 12.51 -18.56 3.74
C CYS A 113 13.29 -17.99 2.55
N GLY A 114 12.73 -17.06 1.79
CA GLY A 114 13.40 -16.41 0.67
C GLY A 114 12.86 -15.00 0.42
N ALA A 115 13.77 -14.10 0.06
CA ALA A 115 13.45 -12.75 -0.38
C ALA A 115 14.49 -12.31 -1.42
N GLU A 116 14.10 -12.15 -2.68
CA GLU A 116 15.01 -11.85 -3.79
C GLU A 116 14.54 -10.60 -4.53
N ILE A 117 15.48 -9.71 -4.86
CA ILE A 117 15.22 -8.49 -5.63
C ILE A 117 15.76 -8.71 -7.03
N GLY A 118 14.88 -8.74 -8.02
CA GLY A 118 15.23 -8.65 -9.43
C GLY A 118 15.13 -7.21 -9.94
N ASP A 119 15.24 -7.05 -11.25
CA ASP A 119 15.18 -5.73 -11.89
C ASP A 119 13.79 -5.10 -11.73
N ASN A 120 12.75 -5.87 -12.06
CA ASN A 120 11.35 -5.41 -12.06
C ASN A 120 10.44 -6.17 -11.08
N GLU A 121 10.93 -7.25 -10.46
CA GLU A 121 10.16 -8.11 -9.58
C GLU A 121 10.87 -8.31 -8.25
N ILE A 122 10.10 -8.53 -7.19
CA ILE A 122 10.57 -9.00 -5.89
C ILE A 122 9.92 -10.36 -5.64
N ALA A 123 10.73 -11.39 -5.42
CA ALA A 123 10.26 -12.73 -5.09
C ALA A 123 10.27 -12.92 -3.57
N ILE A 124 9.17 -13.41 -3.00
CA ILE A 124 9.10 -13.79 -1.60
C ILE A 124 8.69 -15.26 -1.49
N SER A 125 9.49 -16.03 -0.77
CA SER A 125 9.26 -17.45 -0.51
C SER A 125 8.87 -17.68 0.94
N TYR A 126 7.81 -18.47 1.11
CA TYR A 126 7.23 -18.82 2.40
C TYR A 126 7.21 -20.33 2.58
N ILE A 127 7.23 -20.77 3.82
CA ILE A 127 7.09 -22.18 4.16
C ILE A 127 6.41 -22.34 5.52
N GLY A 128 5.57 -23.36 5.65
CA GLY A 128 4.82 -23.61 6.88
C GLY A 128 4.37 -25.06 7.06
N LEU A 129 3.94 -25.40 8.27
CA LEU A 129 3.38 -26.68 8.69
C LEU A 129 1.88 -26.56 8.97
N GLY A 130 1.09 -27.55 8.56
CA GLY A 130 -0.34 -27.62 8.85
C GLY A 130 -1.09 -26.36 8.41
N GLY A 131 -1.84 -25.74 9.32
CA GLY A 131 -2.54 -24.47 9.04
C GLY A 131 -1.60 -23.33 8.66
N GLY A 132 -0.38 -23.29 9.23
CA GLY A 132 0.65 -22.34 8.82
C GLY A 132 1.11 -22.55 7.37
N GLY A 133 1.11 -23.80 6.91
CA GLY A 133 1.37 -24.18 5.53
C GLY A 133 0.29 -23.68 4.56
N VAL A 134 -0.98 -23.70 4.96
CA VAL A 134 -2.09 -23.12 4.17
C VAL A 134 -1.90 -21.61 3.99
N GLY A 135 -1.58 -20.90 5.07
CA GLY A 135 -1.28 -19.46 5.00
C GLY A 135 0.00 -19.14 4.21
N ALA A 136 1.04 -19.98 4.31
CA ALA A 136 2.28 -19.83 3.54
C ALA A 136 2.09 -20.10 2.04
N SER A 137 1.08 -20.86 1.65
CA SER A 137 0.83 -21.27 0.27
C SER A 137 -0.40 -20.56 -0.33
N ALA A 138 -1.57 -21.20 -0.25
CA ALA A 138 -2.82 -20.76 -0.87
C ALA A 138 -3.18 -19.33 -0.50
N GLY A 139 -3.00 -18.93 0.77
CA GLY A 139 -3.46 -17.62 1.22
C GLY A 139 -2.75 -16.41 0.61
N ARG A 140 -1.50 -16.61 0.18
CA ARG A 140 -0.68 -15.56 -0.46
C ARG A 140 -0.59 -15.69 -1.97
N SER A 141 -0.63 -16.92 -2.50
CA SER A 141 -0.41 -17.22 -3.91
C SER A 141 -1.32 -16.43 -4.84
N TYR A 142 -2.58 -16.25 -4.44
CA TYR A 142 -3.59 -15.56 -5.25
C TYR A 142 -3.85 -14.13 -4.79
N ALA A 143 -3.11 -13.58 -3.83
CA ALA A 143 -3.37 -12.25 -3.30
C ALA A 143 -3.31 -11.16 -4.37
N GLY A 144 -4.06 -10.06 -4.18
CA GLY A 144 -3.95 -8.89 -5.05
C GLY A 144 -2.50 -8.38 -5.14
N GLY A 145 -2.05 -7.99 -6.32
CA GLY A 145 -0.67 -7.53 -6.54
C GLY A 145 0.35 -8.62 -6.85
N VAL A 146 0.01 -9.91 -6.71
CA VAL A 146 0.86 -11.02 -7.16
C VAL A 146 0.80 -11.13 -8.68
N ILE A 147 1.96 -11.05 -9.35
CA ILE A 147 2.09 -11.20 -10.81
C ILE A 147 2.00 -12.68 -11.19
N ARG A 148 2.73 -13.52 -10.44
CA ARG A 148 2.80 -14.97 -10.63
C ARG A 148 3.20 -15.64 -9.33
N HIS A 149 2.93 -16.93 -9.22
CA HIS A 149 3.29 -17.72 -8.05
C HIS A 149 3.64 -19.17 -8.42
N GLN A 150 4.33 -19.83 -7.53
CA GLN A 150 4.54 -21.27 -7.48
C GLN A 150 4.13 -21.72 -6.08
N THR A 151 3.26 -22.74 -5.99
CA THR A 151 2.63 -23.10 -4.71
C THR A 151 2.54 -24.60 -4.57
N ASP A 152 2.83 -25.10 -3.38
CA ASP A 152 2.68 -26.51 -3.03
C ASP A 152 1.22 -26.82 -2.65
N PRO A 153 0.75 -28.07 -2.85
CA PRO A 153 -0.49 -28.53 -2.23
C PRO A 153 -0.43 -28.42 -0.69
N SER A 154 -1.47 -27.86 -0.07
CA SER A 154 -1.49 -27.57 1.37
C SER A 154 -2.58 -28.33 2.14
N GLY A 155 -2.70 -28.08 3.45
CA GLY A 155 -3.70 -28.68 4.34
C GLY A 155 -3.31 -30.01 4.99
N GLY A 156 -4.13 -30.48 5.94
CA GLY A 156 -4.00 -31.82 6.54
C GLY A 156 -2.69 -32.10 7.29
N GLY A 157 -2.03 -31.08 7.87
CA GLY A 157 -0.77 -31.23 8.61
C GLY A 157 0.50 -31.20 7.75
N ARG A 158 0.39 -31.06 6.42
CA ARG A 158 1.53 -31.06 5.50
C ARG A 158 2.45 -29.86 5.70
N LYS A 159 3.72 -30.05 5.34
CA LYS A 159 4.64 -28.94 5.05
C LYS A 159 4.33 -28.43 3.64
N ALA A 160 4.07 -27.14 3.51
CA ALA A 160 3.75 -26.50 2.24
C ALA A 160 4.35 -25.10 2.19
N GLY A 161 4.78 -24.68 1.01
CA GLY A 161 5.28 -23.34 0.76
C GLY A 161 4.72 -22.74 -0.53
N ALA A 162 5.09 -21.49 -0.76
CA ALA A 162 4.92 -20.84 -2.04
C ALA A 162 6.02 -19.82 -2.25
N THR A 163 6.31 -19.55 -3.52
CA THR A 163 7.01 -18.34 -3.92
C THR A 163 6.04 -17.48 -4.71
N ILE A 164 5.94 -16.21 -4.35
CA ILE A 164 5.17 -15.19 -5.07
C ILE A 164 6.13 -14.18 -5.68
N TRP A 165 5.79 -13.65 -6.84
CA TRP A 165 6.51 -12.57 -7.49
C TRP A 165 5.62 -11.34 -7.55
N LEU A 166 6.13 -10.24 -7.01
CA LEU A 166 5.48 -8.95 -6.89
C LEU A 166 6.21 -7.93 -7.75
N PRO A 167 5.55 -6.88 -8.25
CA PRO A 167 6.27 -5.79 -8.91
C PRO A 167 7.24 -5.14 -7.91
N ARG A 168 8.44 -4.81 -8.37
CA ARG A 168 9.38 -3.99 -7.60
C ARG A 168 8.89 -2.54 -7.61
N MET A 169 8.37 -2.09 -6.47
CA MET A 169 7.84 -0.73 -6.31
C MET A 169 8.79 0.16 -5.50
N GLN A 170 8.74 1.47 -5.75
CA GLN A 170 9.38 2.50 -4.93
C GLN A 170 8.36 3.11 -3.96
N ARG A 171 8.83 3.52 -2.78
CA ARG A 171 7.99 4.27 -1.85
C ARG A 171 7.88 5.72 -2.32
N VAL A 172 6.66 6.23 -2.32
CA VAL A 172 6.34 7.64 -2.60
C VAL A 172 5.49 8.18 -1.46
N LEU A 173 5.94 9.27 -0.85
CA LEU A 173 5.23 9.96 0.22
C LEU A 173 4.84 11.34 -0.28
N ILE A 174 3.54 11.66 -0.28
CA ILE A 174 3.02 12.95 -0.75
C ILE A 174 2.49 13.72 0.44
N GLY A 175 3.19 14.79 0.81
CA GLY A 175 2.78 15.74 1.83
C GLY A 175 1.86 16.82 1.24
N VAL A 176 0.79 17.16 1.95
CA VAL A 176 -0.21 18.15 1.54
C VAL A 176 -0.67 18.97 2.75
N ASP A 177 -0.75 20.29 2.60
CA ASP A 177 -1.23 21.19 3.65
C ASP A 177 -1.91 22.44 3.05
N ASP A 178 -2.69 23.15 3.85
CA ASP A 178 -3.40 24.40 3.52
C ASP A 178 -4.27 24.26 2.25
N THR A 179 -5.22 23.31 2.26
CA THR A 179 -6.11 23.06 1.10
C THR A 179 -7.55 23.52 1.29
N ASP A 180 -7.95 23.74 2.54
CA ASP A 180 -9.29 24.12 2.96
C ASP A 180 -9.34 25.57 3.43
N THR A 181 -10.56 26.10 3.57
CA THR A 181 -10.80 27.45 4.08
C THR A 181 -11.53 27.37 5.42
N PRO A 182 -11.68 28.48 6.18
CA PRO A 182 -12.44 28.46 7.43
C PRO A 182 -13.90 27.98 7.28
N ASP A 183 -14.48 28.14 6.09
CA ASP A 183 -15.90 27.88 5.82
C ASP A 183 -16.15 26.57 5.04
N GLN A 184 -15.15 26.05 4.33
CA GLN A 184 -15.34 24.93 3.38
C GLN A 184 -14.12 24.00 3.31
N GLY A 185 -14.39 22.72 3.11
CA GLY A 185 -13.38 21.70 2.87
C GLY A 185 -12.82 21.05 4.13
N ALA A 186 -12.01 20.01 3.92
CA ALA A 186 -11.21 19.36 4.95
C ALA A 186 -9.97 18.74 4.30
N SER A 187 -8.78 19.19 4.68
CA SER A 187 -7.53 18.76 4.02
C SER A 187 -7.34 17.23 4.02
N TRP A 188 -7.73 16.54 5.10
CA TRP A 188 -7.56 15.08 5.21
C TRP A 188 -8.47 14.27 4.28
N THR A 189 -9.73 14.70 4.08
CA THR A 189 -10.66 13.99 3.19
C THR A 189 -10.29 14.21 1.74
N LEU A 190 -9.88 15.43 1.38
CA LEU A 190 -9.41 15.75 0.04
C LEU A 190 -8.20 14.88 -0.34
N ALA A 191 -7.17 14.86 0.52
CA ALA A 191 -5.97 14.06 0.28
C ALA A 191 -6.30 12.56 0.17
N HIS A 192 -7.15 12.03 1.06
CA HIS A 192 -7.59 10.63 0.99
C HIS A 192 -8.31 10.29 -0.32
N ASN A 193 -9.27 11.14 -0.73
CA ASN A 193 -10.08 10.90 -1.92
C ASN A 193 -9.24 10.99 -3.20
N ILE A 194 -8.30 11.95 -3.26
CA ILE A 194 -7.32 12.02 -4.35
C ILE A 194 -6.46 10.75 -4.36
N ALA A 195 -5.94 10.33 -3.21
CA ALA A 195 -5.11 9.13 -3.12
C ALA A 195 -5.82 7.87 -3.63
N ARG A 196 -7.09 7.69 -3.25
CA ARG A 196 -7.95 6.62 -3.77
C ARG A 196 -8.20 6.73 -5.27
N ALA A 197 -8.36 7.94 -5.80
CA ALA A 197 -8.64 8.17 -7.22
C ALA A 197 -7.42 7.96 -8.13
N VAL A 198 -6.20 8.18 -7.62
CA VAL A 198 -4.96 7.95 -8.37
C VAL A 198 -4.44 6.52 -8.27
N GLU A 199 -4.95 5.73 -7.32
CA GLU A 199 -4.58 4.33 -7.15
C GLU A 199 -4.87 3.51 -8.42
N ASP A 200 -3.88 2.72 -8.83
CA ASP A 200 -4.00 1.73 -9.90
C ASP A 200 -3.00 0.58 -9.70
N GLU A 201 -2.83 -0.29 -10.70
CA GLU A 201 -1.90 -1.43 -10.64
C GLU A 201 -0.42 -1.01 -10.52
N THR A 202 -0.09 0.20 -10.98
CA THR A 202 1.27 0.77 -10.96
C THR A 202 1.52 1.72 -9.79
N ALA A 203 0.47 2.06 -9.03
CA ALA A 203 0.53 2.94 -7.88
C ALA A 203 -0.49 2.50 -6.82
N ARG A 204 -0.03 1.78 -5.80
CA ARG A 204 -0.85 1.27 -4.70
C ARG A 204 -0.87 2.30 -3.57
N TYR A 205 -2.04 2.79 -3.19
CA TYR A 205 -2.23 3.59 -1.99
C TYR A 205 -2.17 2.71 -0.74
N LEU A 206 -1.29 3.04 0.21
CA LEU A 206 -0.98 2.19 1.37
C LEU A 206 -1.60 2.72 2.67
N SER A 207 -1.45 4.01 2.92
CA SER A 207 -1.96 4.67 4.12
C SER A 207 -1.94 6.19 3.95
N HIS A 208 -2.61 6.90 4.84
CA HIS A 208 -2.31 8.31 5.08
C HIS A 208 -2.15 8.57 6.57
N THR A 209 -1.50 9.67 6.92
CA THR A 209 -1.32 10.09 8.31
C THR A 209 -1.68 11.57 8.42
N ILE A 210 -2.53 11.89 9.40
CA ILE A 210 -2.83 13.26 9.80
C ILE A 210 -1.78 13.69 10.82
N VAL A 211 -1.08 14.78 10.52
CA VAL A 211 0.03 15.30 11.31
C VAL A 211 -0.38 16.62 11.94
N GLN A 212 -0.51 16.60 13.25
CA GLN A 212 -0.81 17.76 14.06
C GLN A 212 0.43 18.65 14.17
N LEU A 213 0.34 19.89 13.67
CA LEU A 213 1.45 20.85 13.69
C LEU A 213 1.29 21.88 14.81
N PHE A 214 2.32 22.69 15.02
CA PHE A 214 2.29 23.80 15.97
C PHE A 214 1.21 24.82 15.56
N PRO A 215 0.31 25.25 16.47
CA PRO A 215 -0.75 26.19 16.12
C PRO A 215 -0.23 27.59 15.75
N VAL A 216 -0.17 27.91 14.46
CA VAL A 216 0.21 29.24 13.93
C VAL A 216 -0.99 30.17 13.79
N PRO A 217 -0.81 31.51 13.69
CA PRO A 217 -1.94 32.47 13.63
C PRO A 217 -2.86 32.30 12.41
N TYR A 218 -2.31 31.87 11.27
CA TYR A 218 -3.03 31.73 9.99
C TYR A 218 -3.57 30.32 9.74
N ARG A 219 -3.60 29.46 10.76
CA ARG A 219 -4.13 28.09 10.69
C ARG A 219 -5.62 28.06 10.35
N THR A 220 -6.08 26.97 9.73
CA THR A 220 -7.46 26.51 9.90
C THR A 220 -7.64 25.97 11.33
N LYS A 221 -8.89 25.64 11.74
CA LYS A 221 -9.20 25.31 13.14
C LYS A 221 -8.23 24.32 13.80
N ASN A 222 -7.77 23.31 13.08
CA ASN A 222 -6.99 22.20 13.64
C ASN A 222 -5.49 22.22 13.31
N CYS A 223 -5.00 23.07 12.40
CA CYS A 223 -3.57 23.14 12.04
C CYS A 223 -2.93 21.76 11.75
N VAL A 224 -3.52 21.00 10.83
CA VAL A 224 -3.06 19.65 10.46
C VAL A 224 -2.57 19.61 9.02
N SER A 225 -1.45 18.94 8.80
CA SER A 225 -0.94 18.55 7.49
C SER A 225 -1.14 17.05 7.27
N ILE A 226 -1.11 16.59 6.02
CA ILE A 226 -1.39 15.22 5.63
C ILE A 226 -0.20 14.64 4.88
N VAL A 227 0.17 13.39 5.16
CA VAL A 227 1.04 12.60 4.28
C VAL A 227 0.29 11.38 3.76
N CYS A 228 0.27 11.18 2.45
CA CYS A 228 -0.23 9.98 1.79
C CYS A 228 0.96 9.10 1.37
N GLU A 229 0.91 7.81 1.71
CA GLU A 229 1.93 6.83 1.39
C GLU A 229 1.47 5.93 0.23
N PHE A 230 2.36 5.74 -0.73
CA PHE A 230 2.16 4.87 -1.88
C PHE A 230 3.37 3.96 -2.12
N ALA A 231 3.09 2.85 -2.80
CA ALA A 231 4.07 2.06 -3.53
C ALA A 231 3.84 2.26 -5.03
N SER A 232 4.84 2.70 -5.79
CA SER A 232 4.69 2.94 -7.22
C SER A 232 5.86 2.46 -8.07
N ALA A 233 5.54 1.90 -9.23
CA ALA A 233 6.49 1.58 -10.30
C ALA A 233 6.78 2.81 -11.18
N ASN A 234 5.99 3.87 -11.06
CA ASN A 234 6.18 5.13 -11.78
C ASN A 234 5.83 6.33 -10.88
N PRO A 235 6.74 6.69 -9.96
CA PRO A 235 6.54 7.81 -9.03
C PRO A 235 6.16 9.11 -9.71
N GLY A 236 6.82 9.47 -10.82
CA GLY A 236 6.54 10.71 -11.54
C GLY A 236 5.10 10.79 -12.07
N ARG A 237 4.58 9.69 -12.64
CA ARG A 237 3.19 9.63 -13.10
C ARG A 237 2.20 9.74 -11.93
N LEU A 238 2.48 9.05 -10.83
CA LEU A 238 1.65 9.13 -9.61
C LEU A 238 1.59 10.57 -9.09
N VAL A 239 2.75 11.19 -8.88
CA VAL A 239 2.87 12.56 -8.37
C VAL A 239 2.16 13.56 -9.28
N ALA A 240 2.34 13.45 -10.60
CA ALA A 240 1.68 14.33 -11.57
C ALA A 240 0.14 14.20 -11.53
N ARG A 241 -0.39 12.98 -11.42
CA ARG A 241 -1.84 12.75 -11.31
C ARG A 241 -2.40 13.27 -9.99
N PHE A 242 -1.69 13.06 -8.89
CA PHE A 242 -2.07 13.58 -7.58
C PHE A 242 -2.12 15.11 -7.60
N HIS A 243 -1.05 15.75 -8.09
CA HIS A 243 -0.97 17.20 -8.24
C HIS A 243 -2.10 17.76 -9.11
N HIS A 244 -2.41 17.13 -10.25
CA HIS A 244 -3.50 17.57 -11.11
C HIS A 244 -4.85 17.63 -10.38
N LEU A 245 -5.19 16.59 -9.62
CA LEU A 245 -6.43 16.56 -8.85
C LEU A 245 -6.39 17.54 -7.66
N LEU A 246 -5.25 17.65 -6.97
CA LEU A 246 -5.11 18.58 -5.85
C LEU A 246 -5.31 20.03 -6.31
N ARG A 247 -4.66 20.43 -7.40
CA ARG A 247 -4.82 21.76 -7.99
C ARG A 247 -6.24 22.06 -8.42
N LYS A 248 -6.98 21.04 -8.88
CA LYS A 248 -8.37 21.18 -9.32
C LYS A 248 -9.35 21.38 -8.16
N TYR A 249 -9.08 20.76 -7.02
CA TYR A 249 -10.06 20.66 -5.92
C TYR A 249 -9.66 21.41 -4.64
N THR A 250 -8.42 21.88 -4.53
CA THR A 250 -8.04 22.77 -3.43
C THR A 250 -8.86 24.05 -3.44
N LEU A 251 -9.16 24.56 -2.25
CA LEU A 251 -9.90 25.81 -2.03
C LEU A 251 -8.99 26.95 -1.57
N SER A 252 -7.68 26.71 -1.47
CA SER A 252 -6.68 27.67 -0.98
C SER A 252 -5.60 27.92 -2.03
N ASP A 253 -5.26 29.20 -2.23
CA ASP A 253 -4.11 29.62 -3.04
C ASP A 253 -2.77 29.36 -2.35
N GLU A 254 -2.82 29.01 -1.06
CA GLU A 254 -1.66 28.81 -0.19
C GLU A 254 -1.30 27.33 -0.02
N THR A 255 -1.92 26.46 -0.81
CA THR A 255 -1.69 25.02 -0.79
C THR A 255 -0.23 24.65 -0.96
N GLY A 256 0.23 23.81 -0.04
CA GLY A 256 1.49 23.12 -0.09
C GLY A 256 1.36 21.71 -0.65
N MET A 257 2.26 21.33 -1.54
CA MET A 257 2.45 19.94 -1.94
C MET A 257 3.93 19.65 -2.12
N ALA A 258 4.39 18.57 -1.49
CA ALA A 258 5.73 18.04 -1.66
C ALA A 258 5.68 16.52 -1.84
N ALA A 259 6.59 15.96 -2.63
CA ALA A 259 6.74 14.53 -2.82
C ALA A 259 8.13 14.07 -2.38
N PHE A 260 8.18 13.00 -1.59
CA PHE A 260 9.40 12.28 -1.29
C PHE A 260 9.38 10.90 -1.97
N THR A 261 10.34 10.64 -2.85
CA THR A 261 10.53 9.33 -3.50
C THR A 261 11.82 8.71 -2.99
N GLY A 262 11.69 7.66 -2.17
CA GLY A 262 12.82 7.02 -1.52
C GLY A 262 12.39 6.11 -0.38
N PHE A 263 13.30 5.27 0.09
CA PHE A 263 12.97 4.29 1.13
C PHE A 263 12.85 4.93 2.52
N ASP A 264 13.77 5.80 2.94
CA ASP A 264 13.79 6.36 4.29
C ASP A 264 13.73 7.89 4.30
N PRO A 265 12.61 8.51 4.72
CA PRO A 265 12.50 9.96 4.85
C PRO A 265 13.08 10.50 6.16
N SER A 266 13.81 9.70 6.95
CA SER A 266 14.41 10.14 8.22
C SER A 266 15.25 11.42 8.14
N PRO A 267 15.93 11.78 7.02
CA PRO A 267 16.59 13.08 6.90
C PRO A 267 15.67 14.30 7.09
N LEU A 268 14.36 14.14 6.91
CA LEU A 268 13.37 15.21 7.11
C LEU A 268 12.91 15.37 8.57
N LEU A 269 13.22 14.40 9.45
CA LEU A 269 12.76 14.42 10.85
C LEU A 269 13.18 15.66 11.63
N PRO A 270 14.43 16.17 11.54
CA PRO A 270 14.82 17.38 12.27
C PRO A 270 13.93 18.57 11.91
N PHE A 271 13.70 18.81 10.61
CA PHE A 271 12.82 19.87 10.12
C PHE A 271 11.37 19.66 10.59
N ALA A 272 10.85 18.44 10.44
CA ALA A 272 9.50 18.11 10.85
C ALA A 272 9.25 18.37 12.34
N TRP A 273 10.23 18.06 13.21
CA TRP A 273 10.16 18.39 14.63
C TRP A 273 10.25 19.88 14.93
N MET A 274 11.01 20.66 14.15
CA MET A 274 11.00 22.12 14.29
C MET A 274 9.60 22.67 14.05
N VAL A 275 8.92 22.23 12.98
CA VAL A 275 7.56 22.68 12.63
C VAL A 275 6.52 22.23 13.66
N LYS A 276 6.68 21.04 14.26
CA LYS A 276 5.81 20.61 15.37
C LYS A 276 6.04 21.41 16.67
N LYS A 277 7.21 22.01 16.86
CA LYS A 277 7.60 22.72 18.10
C LYS A 277 7.41 24.24 18.01
N GLY A 278 7.26 24.80 16.82
CA GLY A 278 7.12 26.24 16.65
C GLY A 278 6.89 26.66 15.21
N GLU A 279 6.70 27.96 15.02
CA GLU A 279 6.63 28.57 13.70
C GLU A 279 8.02 28.57 13.04
N VAL A 280 8.07 28.08 11.79
CA VAL A 280 9.30 27.91 11.03
C VAL A 280 9.21 28.74 9.77
N ARG A 281 10.34 29.34 9.36
CA ARG A 281 10.43 30.12 8.12
C ARG A 281 10.69 29.21 6.92
N ARG A 282 10.21 29.63 5.74
CA ARG A 282 10.36 28.88 4.48
C ARG A 282 11.81 28.65 4.06
N ASP A 283 12.73 29.56 4.36
CA ASP A 283 14.16 29.44 4.02
C ASP A 283 14.88 28.33 4.79
N LEU A 284 14.20 27.68 5.75
CA LEU A 284 14.70 26.52 6.47
C LEU A 284 14.22 25.19 5.89
N LEU A 285 13.51 25.20 4.75
CA LEU A 285 13.15 23.97 4.05
C LEU A 285 14.41 23.16 3.72
N PRO A 286 14.41 21.85 4.00
CA PRO A 286 15.57 21.01 3.73
C PRO A 286 15.73 20.76 2.24
N GLU A 287 16.97 20.72 1.78
CA GLU A 287 17.34 20.11 0.51
C GLU A 287 17.83 18.68 0.79
N ILE A 288 17.36 17.72 0.01
CA ILE A 288 17.79 16.32 0.11
C ILE A 288 18.61 15.98 -1.12
N GLU A 289 19.84 15.53 -0.89
CA GLU A 289 20.72 15.05 -1.96
C GLU A 289 20.05 13.92 -2.77
N GLY A 290 20.38 13.82 -4.05
CA GLY A 290 19.80 12.81 -4.94
C GLY A 290 18.40 13.14 -5.47
N GLY A 291 17.83 14.29 -5.10
CA GLY A 291 16.54 14.74 -5.64
C GLY A 291 15.35 13.94 -5.12
N HIS A 292 15.50 13.28 -3.96
CA HIS A 292 14.41 12.50 -3.36
C HIS A 292 13.24 13.36 -2.91
N LEU A 293 13.45 14.65 -2.63
CA LEU A 293 12.40 15.60 -2.24
C LEU A 293 12.12 16.59 -3.38
N GLU A 294 10.86 16.66 -3.81
CA GLU A 294 10.36 17.60 -4.80
C GLU A 294 9.32 18.53 -4.15
N LEU A 295 9.50 19.84 -4.30
CA LEU A 295 8.50 20.86 -3.93
C LEU A 295 7.66 21.18 -5.17
N ILE A 296 6.33 21.07 -5.07
CA ILE A 296 5.44 21.03 -6.25
C ILE A 296 4.45 22.19 -6.24
N MET A 297 3.79 22.41 -5.10
CA MET A 297 2.94 23.58 -4.88
C MET A 297 3.52 24.34 -3.70
N GLU A 298 4.04 25.54 -3.95
CA GLU A 298 4.89 26.26 -2.99
C GLU A 298 4.18 27.45 -2.32
N GLY A 299 2.88 27.31 -2.05
CA GLY A 299 2.17 28.20 -1.13
C GLY A 299 2.65 28.02 0.32
N ARG A 300 2.12 28.80 1.29
CA ARG A 300 2.54 28.69 2.71
C ARG A 300 2.47 27.26 3.27
N GLY A 301 1.52 26.45 2.81
CA GLY A 301 1.38 25.05 3.24
C GLY A 301 2.62 24.19 2.95
N ILE A 302 3.57 24.62 2.11
CA ILE A 302 4.73 23.79 1.76
C ILE A 302 5.56 23.36 2.98
N ILE A 303 5.62 24.21 4.02
CA ILE A 303 6.30 23.92 5.28
C ILE A 303 5.66 22.72 5.97
N GLY A 304 4.33 22.74 6.12
CA GLY A 304 3.59 21.64 6.74
C GLY A 304 3.56 20.39 5.86
N ALA A 305 3.48 20.55 4.53
CA ALA A 305 3.56 19.44 3.59
C ALA A 305 4.87 18.67 3.73
N VAL A 306 6.02 19.36 3.74
CA VAL A 306 7.34 18.72 3.94
C VAL A 306 7.46 18.15 5.36
N ALA A 307 6.99 18.86 6.38
CA ALA A 307 7.05 18.40 7.77
C ALA A 307 6.21 17.13 8.03
N ALA A 308 5.15 16.89 7.27
CA ALA A 308 4.32 15.70 7.44
C ALA A 308 4.98 14.41 6.94
N ILE A 309 5.83 14.50 5.91
CA ILE A 309 6.42 13.35 5.21
C ILE A 309 7.03 12.31 6.16
N PRO A 310 7.98 12.65 7.07
CA PRO A 310 8.64 11.66 7.90
C PRO A 310 7.76 11.08 9.02
N PHE A 311 6.53 11.56 9.19
CA PHE A 311 5.55 11.01 10.12
C PHE A 311 4.64 9.95 9.50
N TYR A 312 4.86 9.55 8.23
CA TYR A 312 4.11 8.45 7.61
C TYR A 312 4.11 7.21 8.52
N THR A 313 2.92 6.70 8.86
CA THR A 313 2.71 5.56 9.77
C THR A 313 3.20 5.73 11.22
N ARG A 314 3.67 6.93 11.62
CA ARG A 314 4.00 7.30 13.00
C ARG A 314 2.81 7.98 13.68
N PHE A 315 1.68 7.27 13.74
CA PHE A 315 0.38 7.87 14.08
C PHE A 315 0.38 8.57 15.46
N GLU A 316 1.04 7.98 16.46
CA GLU A 316 1.10 8.56 17.81
C GLU A 316 1.89 9.87 17.83
N GLU A 317 3.08 9.89 17.23
CA GLU A 317 3.90 11.10 17.14
C GLU A 317 3.32 12.14 16.19
N ALA A 318 2.62 11.70 15.15
CA ALA A 318 1.93 12.58 14.21
C ALA A 318 0.81 13.35 14.91
N LEU A 319 -0.01 12.67 15.72
CA LEU A 319 -1.17 13.26 16.41
C LEU A 319 -0.80 14.05 17.67
N SER A 320 0.39 13.81 18.26
CA SER A 320 0.80 14.51 19.47
C SER A 320 0.98 16.01 19.22
N LEU A 321 0.39 16.84 20.08
CA LEU A 321 0.74 18.25 20.19
C LEU A 321 2.01 18.36 21.03
N TRP A 322 2.93 19.23 20.62
CA TRP A 322 4.02 19.59 21.49
C TRP A 322 3.49 20.46 22.64
N THR A 323 3.67 20.00 23.87
CA THR A 323 3.18 20.66 25.10
C THR A 323 4.26 21.37 25.89
N GLY A 324 5.50 21.45 25.37
CA GLY A 324 6.61 22.08 26.09
C GLY A 324 7.41 21.18 27.03
N GLN A 325 7.05 19.90 27.16
CA GLN A 325 7.77 18.93 28.00
C GLN A 325 8.40 17.84 27.13
N SER A 326 9.72 17.67 27.27
CA SER A 326 10.51 16.55 26.77
C SER A 326 11.47 16.10 27.86
#